data_AF-A0A2S8AEH8-F1
#
_entry.id   AF-A0A2S8AEH8-F1
#
_cell.length_a   1.000
_cell.length_b   1.000
_cell.length_c   1.000
_cell.angle_alpha   90.00
_cell.angle_beta   90.00
_cell.angle_gamma   90.00
#
_symmetry.space_group_name_H-M   'P 1'
#
loop_
_entity.id
_entity.type
_entity.pdbx_description
1 polymer ?
#
loop_
_entity_poly.entity_id
_entity_poly.type
_entity_poly.pdbx_seq_one_letter_code
_entity_poly.pdbx_strand_id
1 'polypeptide(L)' 'MKTEDTEFAITPCQITYKGKELPLGKPLDAWIQLLGTYSRHTGRGYVWDSLGIAINDWEANHEYVKELYIFFVNL' A
#
# COMPACT_ATOMS: atom_id res chain seq x y z
N MET A 1 14.75 19.24 -6.77
CA MET A 1 13.94 18.85 -5.61
C MET A 1 14.54 17.59 -5.04
N LYS A 2 15.00 17.58 -3.78
CA LYS A 2 15.43 16.33 -3.15
C LYS A 2 14.16 15.52 -2.89
N THR A 3 14.09 14.33 -3.47
CA THR A 3 12.97 13.38 -3.34
C THR A 3 12.86 12.74 -1.96
N GLU A 4 13.77 13.06 -1.03
CA GLU A 4 13.90 12.46 0.30
C GLU A 4 12.71 12.78 1.24
N ASP A 5 11.98 13.87 0.98
CA ASP A 5 10.82 14.28 1.80
C ASP A 5 9.47 13.80 1.22
N THR A 6 9.47 13.16 0.04
CA THR A 6 8.23 12.74 -0.62
C THR A 6 7.88 11.30 -0.23
N GLU A 7 6.85 11.15 0.60
CA GLU A 7 6.40 9.81 1.01
C GLU A 7 5.76 9.03 -0.14
N PHE A 8 4.90 9.67 -0.94
CA PHE A 8 4.25 9.03 -2.09
C PHE A 8 4.53 9.80 -3.37
N ALA A 9 4.93 9.10 -4.43
CA ALA A 9 4.99 9.66 -5.78
C ALA A 9 4.14 8.81 -6.73
N ILE A 10 3.21 9.46 -7.42
CA ILE A 10 2.31 8.84 -8.39
C ILE A 10 2.66 9.36 -9.78
N THR A 11 2.88 8.44 -10.70
CA THR A 11 3.13 8.72 -12.12
C THR A 11 2.19 7.87 -12.97
N PRO A 12 2.08 8.10 -14.28
CA PRO A 12 1.26 7.26 -15.14
C PRO A 12 1.64 5.77 -15.14
N CYS A 13 2.90 5.44 -14.81
CA CYS A 13 3.42 4.07 -14.91
C CYS A 13 3.61 3.38 -13.55
N GLN A 14 3.76 4.14 -12.46
CA GLN A 14 4.14 3.59 -11.16
C GLN A 14 3.66 4.47 -10.01
N ILE A 15 3.46 3.83 -8.87
CA ILE A 15 3.28 4.47 -7.57
C ILE A 15 4.45 4.02 -6.69
N THR A 16 5.13 4.97 -6.04
CA THR A 16 6.22 4.66 -5.11
C THR A 16 5.89 5.15 -3.71
N TYR A 17 6.36 4.41 -2.70
CA TYR A 17 6.40 4.81 -1.29
C TYR A 17 7.86 4.91 -0.84
N LYS A 18 8.29 6.09 -0.38
CA LYS A 18 9.68 6.38 0.04
C LYS A 18 10.70 5.93 -1.02
N GLY A 19 10.40 6.23 -2.29
CA GLY A 19 11.23 5.89 -3.45
C GLY A 19 11.20 4.41 -3.88
N LYS A 20 10.45 3.54 -3.21
CA LYS A 20 10.28 2.13 -3.58
C LYS A 20 8.94 1.91 -4.28
N GLU A 21 8.92 1.18 -5.37
CA GLU A 21 7.69 0.86 -6.10
C GLU A 21 6.72 0.02 -5.24
N LEU A 22 5.46 0.43 -5.21
CA LEU A 22 4.41 -0.34 -4.54
C LEU A 22 4.04 -1.57 -5.38
N PRO A 23 3.86 -2.74 -4.75
CA PRO A 23 3.74 -4.01 -5.48
C PRO A 23 2.29 -4.24 -5.95
N LEU A 24 1.78 -3.35 -6.82
CA LEU A 24 0.46 -3.45 -7.43
C LEU A 24 0.35 -4.77 -8.23
N GLY A 25 -0.78 -5.46 -8.09
CA GLY A 25 -1.00 -6.77 -8.72
C GLY A 25 -0.12 -7.90 -8.18
N LYS A 26 0.55 -7.71 -7.05
CA LYS A 26 1.29 -8.76 -6.34
C LYS A 26 0.50 -9.28 -5.13
N PRO A 27 0.80 -10.49 -4.64
CA PRO A 27 0.20 -11.03 -3.42
C PRO A 27 0.57 -10.21 -2.18
N LEU A 28 -0.21 -10.38 -1.11
CA LEU A 28 -0.01 -9.74 0.20
C LEU A 28 1.42 -9.85 0.72
N ASP A 29 2.10 -10.98 0.52
CA ASP A 29 3.46 -11.20 1.00
C ASP A 29 4.46 -10.16 0.47
N ALA A 30 4.29 -9.71 -0.78
CA ALA A 30 5.12 -8.64 -1.35
C ALA A 30 4.90 -7.30 -0.64
N TRP A 31 3.67 -7.02 -0.21
CA TRP A 31 3.33 -5.83 0.57
C TRP A 31 3.92 -5.89 1.97
N ILE A 32 3.82 -7.05 2.63
CA ILE A 32 4.42 -7.27 3.96
C ILE A 32 5.94 -7.16 3.90
N GLN A 33 6.58 -7.68 2.85
CA GLN A 33 8.02 -7.57 2.66
C GLN A 33 8.47 -6.10 2.51
N LEU A 34 7.68 -5.27 1.83
CA LEU A 34 8.00 -3.87 1.58
C LEU A 34 7.67 -2.96 2.78
N LEU A 35 6.48 -3.13 3.36
CA LEU A 35 5.88 -2.20 4.34
C LEU A 35 5.97 -2.71 5.79
N GLY A 36 6.34 -3.99 5.99
CA GLY A 36 6.23 -4.67 7.28
C GLY A 36 4.83 -5.20 7.55
N THR A 37 4.61 -5.74 8.75
CA THR A 37 3.30 -6.26 9.17
C THR A 37 2.25 -5.16 9.24
N TYR A 38 1.05 -5.44 8.73
CA TYR A 38 -0.09 -4.52 8.79
C TYR A 38 -0.54 -4.26 10.22
N SER A 39 -1.15 -3.09 10.45
CA SER A 39 -1.71 -2.68 11.76
C SER A 39 -2.98 -3.45 12.10
N ARG A 40 -3.84 -3.70 11.10
CA ARG A 40 -5.11 -4.43 11.27
C ARG A 40 -5.64 -5.02 9.97
N HIS A 41 -6.47 -6.05 10.10
CA HIS A 41 -7.32 -6.58 9.04
C HIS A 41 -8.77 -6.23 9.32
N THR A 42 -9.52 -5.81 8.29
CA THR A 42 -10.89 -5.28 8.44
C THR A 42 -11.97 -6.23 7.94
N GLY A 43 -11.63 -7.46 7.57
CA GLY A 43 -12.50 -8.34 6.80
C GLY A 43 -12.64 -7.93 5.32
N ARG A 44 -12.13 -6.75 4.94
CA ARG A 44 -12.11 -6.25 3.56
C ARG A 44 -10.73 -5.89 3.03
N GLY A 45 -9.73 -5.88 3.91
CA GLY A 45 -8.40 -5.45 3.55
C GLY A 45 -7.44 -5.35 4.72
N TYR A 46 -6.17 -5.19 4.37
CA TYR A 46 -5.04 -5.00 5.28
C TYR A 46 -4.67 -3.52 5.33
N VAL A 47 -4.46 -2.99 6.54
CA VAL A 47 -4.28 -1.56 6.78
C VAL A 47 -2.99 -1.32 7.56
N TRP A 48 -2.16 -0.41 7.06
CA TRP A 48 -1.01 0.17 7.75
C TRP A 48 -1.36 1.59 8.19
N ASP A 49 -1.96 1.72 9.37
CA ASP A 49 -2.52 3.00 9.84
C ASP A 49 -1.43 4.08 9.97
N SER A 50 -0.23 3.71 10.45
CA SER A 50 0.92 4.63 10.56
C SER A 50 1.51 5.07 9.22
N LEU A 51 1.18 4.39 8.13
CA LEU A 51 1.66 4.70 6.78
C LEU A 51 0.57 5.35 5.92
N GLY A 52 -0.69 5.34 6.38
CA GLY A 52 -1.82 5.79 5.57
C GLY A 52 -2.09 4.90 4.36
N ILE A 53 -1.80 3.59 4.43
CA ILE A 53 -1.96 2.65 3.31
C ILE A 53 -2.99 1.58 3.67
N ALA A 54 -3.90 1.28 2.77
CA ALA A 54 -4.73 0.07 2.83
C ALA A 54 -4.78 -0.63 1.47
N ILE A 55 -4.90 -1.96 1.49
CA ILE A 55 -5.10 -2.79 0.31
C ILE A 55 -6.33 -3.66 0.50
N ASN A 56 -7.01 -3.98 -0.60
CA ASN A 56 -8.18 -4.84 -0.55
C ASN A 56 -7.82 -6.33 -0.56
N ASP A 57 -8.65 -7.15 0.08
CA ASP A 57 -8.57 -8.61 -0.03
C ASP A 57 -9.94 -9.30 -0.10
N TRP A 58 -11.00 -8.52 -0.30
CA TRP A 58 -12.38 -9.00 -0.28
C TRP A 58 -12.86 -9.67 -1.58
N GLU A 59 -12.06 -9.62 -2.65
CA GLU A 59 -12.39 -10.27 -3.92
C GLU A 59 -11.90 -11.71 -3.99
N ALA A 60 -12.71 -12.58 -4.60
CA ALA A 60 -12.45 -14.00 -4.72
C ALA A 60 -11.07 -14.28 -5.35
N ASN A 61 -10.34 -15.18 -4.68
CA ASN A 61 -9.04 -15.79 -4.98
C ASN A 61 -7.82 -15.26 -4.22
N HIS A 62 -7.84 -14.09 -3.59
CA HIS A 62 -6.72 -13.57 -2.75
C HIS A 62 -5.30 -13.61 -3.38
N GLU A 63 -5.17 -13.91 -4.67
CA GLU A 63 -3.89 -14.16 -5.34
C GLU A 63 -3.10 -12.86 -5.54
N TYR A 64 -3.77 -11.72 -5.64
CA TYR A 64 -3.15 -10.43 -5.87
C TYR A 64 -4.01 -9.28 -5.34
N VAL A 65 -3.33 -8.21 -4.90
CA VAL A 65 -3.96 -6.95 -4.50
C VAL A 65 -4.50 -6.24 -5.74
N LYS A 66 -5.78 -5.86 -5.70
CA LYS A 66 -6.49 -5.20 -6.80
C LYS A 66 -6.65 -3.70 -6.59
N GLU A 67 -6.75 -3.27 -5.33
CA GLU A 67 -6.98 -1.87 -4.97
C GLU A 67 -5.96 -1.42 -3.92
N LEU A 68 -5.44 -0.21 -4.12
CA LEU A 68 -4.63 0.55 -3.18
C LEU A 68 -5.42 1.79 -2.74
N TYR A 69 -5.50 1.99 -1.43
CA TYR A 69 -6.00 3.20 -0.81
C TYR A 69 -4.86 3.92 -0.10
N ILE A 70 -4.69 5.21 -0.40
CA ILE A 70 -3.82 6.12 0.35
C ILE A 70 -4.72 7.08 1.10
N PHE A 71 -4.57 7.16 2.42
CA PHE A 71 -5.41 7.96 3.29
C PHE A 71 -4.59 8.73 4.33
N PHE A 72 -5.12 9.86 4.77
CA PHE A 72 -4.55 10.67 5.83
C PHE A 72 -5.54 10.75 6.98
N VAL A 73 -5.05 10.64 8.21
CA VAL A 73 -5.89 10.73 9.41
C VAL A 73 -5.38 11.92 10.24
N ASN A 74 -6.28 12.85 10.56
CA ASN A 74 -6.00 14.06 11.36
C ASN A 74 -4.90 14.97 10.77
N LEU A 75 -5.16 15.57 9.60
CA LEU A 75 -4.34 16.65 9.04
C LEU A 75 -4.62 18.00 9.74
#